data_AF-E8JNU5-F1
#
_entry.id   AF-E8JNU5-F1
#
_cell.length_a   1.000
_cell.length_b   1.000
_cell.length_c   1.000
_cell.angle_alpha   90.00
_cell.angle_beta   90.00
_cell.angle_gamma   90.00
#
_symmetry.space_group_name_H-M   'P 1'
#
loop_
_entity.id
_entity.type
_entity.pdbx_description
1 polymer ?
#
loop_
_entity_poly.entity_id
_entity_poly.type
_entity_poly.pdbx_seq_one_letter_code
_entity_poly.pdbx_strand_id
1 'polypeptide(L)' 'MEYTKLGNTGLEVSKLCLGCMSFGDASLGFHSGWLLDEEKSRVIIKKSP' A
#
# COMPACT_ATOMS: atom_id res chain seq x y z
N MET A 1 -7.08 -15.21 4.96
CA MET A 1 -6.47 -14.52 3.80
C MET A 1 -6.23 -15.55 2.71
N GLU A 2 -6.61 -15.25 1.46
CA GLU A 2 -6.41 -16.14 0.31
C GLU A 2 -5.15 -15.76 -0.46
N TYR A 3 -4.38 -16.76 -0.88
CA TYR A 3 -3.14 -16.57 -1.63
C TYR A 3 -3.21 -17.21 -3.02
N THR A 4 -2.39 -16.73 -3.94
CA THR A 4 -2.24 -17.26 -5.31
C THR A 4 -0.79 -17.12 -5.79
N LYS A 5 -0.40 -17.89 -6.81
CA LYS A 5 0.90 -17.72 -7.47
C LYS A 5 0.89 -16.49 -8.37
N LEU A 6 1.95 -15.69 -8.30
CA LEU A 6 2.15 -14.55 -9.20
C LEU A 6 2.78 -15.02 -10.52
N GLY A 7 1.93 -15.45 -11.46
CA GLY A 7 2.37 -16.00 -12.74
C GLY A 7 3.37 -17.15 -12.55
N ASN A 8 4.47 -17.11 -13.31
CA ASN A 8 5.52 -18.14 -13.27
C ASN A 8 6.73 -17.75 -12.39
N THR A 9 6.57 -16.78 -11.49
CA THR A 9 7.69 -16.27 -10.67
C THR A 9 8.06 -17.17 -9.50
N GLY A 10 7.20 -18.14 -9.15
CA GLY A 10 7.32 -18.94 -7.93
C GLY A 10 6.85 -18.22 -6.66
N LEU A 11 6.56 -16.92 -6.71
CA LEU A 11 6.06 -16.15 -5.58
C LEU A 11 4.60 -16.49 -5.29
N GLU A 12 4.27 -16.57 -4.01
CA GLU A 12 2.91 -16.68 -3.50
C GLU A 12 2.51 -15.35 -2.85
N VAL A 13 1.41 -14.76 -3.31
CA VAL A 13 0.95 -13.43 -2.91
C VAL A 13 -0.51 -13.49 -2.46
N SER A 14 -0.92 -12.59 -1.57
CA SER A 14 -2.34 -12.41 -1.24
C SER A 14 -3.12 -12.04 -2.50
N LYS A 15 -4.35 -12.53 -2.64
CA LYS A 15 -5.26 -12.11 -3.73
C LYS A 15 -5.68 -10.64 -3.62
N LEU A 16 -5.49 -10.02 -2.46
CA LEU A 16 -5.71 -8.60 -2.20
C LEU A 16 -4.40 -7.93 -1.79
N CYS A 17 -4.03 -6.87 -2.50
CA CYS A 17 -2.84 -6.07 -2.23
C CYS A 17 -3.20 -4.70 -1.67
N LEU A 18 -2.38 -4.17 -0.76
CA LEU A 18 -2.46 -2.78 -0.32
C LEU A 18 -1.87 -1.86 -1.40
N GLY A 19 -2.70 -0.97 -1.94
CA GLY A 19 -2.22 0.13 -2.79
C GLY A 19 -1.67 1.29 -1.95
N CYS A 20 -0.57 1.90 -2.38
CA CYS A 20 0.14 2.95 -1.63
C CYS A 20 0.15 4.32 -2.34
N MET A 21 -0.71 4.57 -3.33
CA MET A 21 -0.69 5.82 -4.13
C MET A 21 -0.92 7.08 -3.29
N SER A 22 -1.62 6.96 -2.16
CA SER A 22 -1.85 8.06 -1.22
C SER A 22 -0.76 8.19 -0.16
N PHE A 23 0.31 7.40 -0.17
CA PHE A 23 1.35 7.49 0.85
C PHE A 23 2.48 8.38 0.31
N GLY A 24 2.83 9.44 1.04
CA GLY A 24 3.85 10.38 0.59
C GLY A 24 3.84 11.70 1.35
N ASP A 25 4.67 12.64 0.89
CA ASP A 25 4.78 13.96 1.49
C ASP A 25 3.64 14.87 1.04
N ALA A 26 2.70 15.15 1.94
CA ALA A 26 1.56 16.02 1.69
C ALA A 26 1.96 17.49 1.45
N SER A 27 3.21 17.89 1.71
CA SER A 27 3.72 19.23 1.40
C SER A 27 4.19 19.38 -0.06
N LEU A 28 4.30 18.28 -0.81
CA LEU A 28 4.88 18.28 -2.15
C LEU A 28 3.84 18.01 -3.25
N GLY A 29 3.81 18.90 -4.25
CA GLY A 29 3.10 18.69 -5.51
C GLY A 29 1.57 18.86 -5.47
N PHE A 30 0.92 18.40 -6.55
CA PHE A 30 -0.52 18.59 -6.81
C PHE A 30 -1.43 17.58 -6.08
N HIS A 31 -0.84 16.62 -5.36
CA HIS A 31 -1.52 15.56 -4.62
C HIS A 31 -1.65 15.84 -3.12
N SER A 32 -1.16 16.99 -2.66
CA SER A 32 -1.12 17.41 -1.26
C SER A 32 -2.42 17.20 -0.48
N GLY A 33 -3.58 17.33 -1.15
CA GLY A 33 -4.90 17.17 -0.53
C GLY A 33 -5.31 15.73 -0.18
N TRP A 34 -4.60 14.70 -0.66
CA TRP A 34 -4.97 13.30 -0.40
C TRP A 34 -3.78 12.39 -0.02
N LEU A 35 -2.62 12.98 0.25
CA LEU A 35 -1.46 12.25 0.71
C LEU A 35 -1.49 12.03 2.23
N LEU A 36 -0.97 10.90 2.65
CA LEU A 36 -0.77 10.47 4.02
C LEU A 36 0.73 10.41 4.28
N ASP A 37 1.17 11.14 5.30
CA ASP A 37 2.55 11.08 5.79
C ASP A 37 2.94 9.68 6.29
N GLU A 38 4.22 9.51 6.63
CA GLU A 38 4.77 8.23 7.08
C GLU A 38 4.04 7.68 8.32
N GLU A 39 3.76 8.53 9.31
CA GLU A 39 3.14 8.12 10.56
C GLU A 39 1.73 7.56 10.32
N LYS A 40 0.92 8.26 9.51
CA LYS A 40 -0.43 7.81 9.15
C LYS A 40 -0.40 6.55 8.28
N SER A 41 0.52 6.50 7.32
CA SER A 41 0.66 5.36 6.41
C SER A 41 1.06 4.08 7.15
N ARG A 42 1.96 4.17 8.14
CA ARG A 42 2.39 3.02 8.98
C ARG A 42 1.23 2.36 9.72
N VAL A 43 0.25 3.13 10.18
CA VAL A 43 -0.94 2.58 10.86
C VAL A 43 -1.76 1.72 9.90
N ILE A 44 -1.89 2.13 8.63
CA ILE A 44 -2.63 1.39 7.61
C ILE A 44 -1.89 0.10 7.25
N ILE A 45 -0.58 0.18 7.02
CA ILE A 45 0.25 -1.00 6.70
C ILE A 45 0.13 -2.04 7.82
N LYS A 46 0.19 -1.62 9.10
CA LYS A 46 0.09 -2.54 10.25
C LYS A 46 -1.27 -3.23 10.38
N LYS A 47 -2.34 -2.58 9.94
CA LYS A 47 -3.72 -3.12 9.99
C LYS A 47 -4.12 -3.87 8.72
N SER A 48 -3.31 -3.74 7.66
CA SER A 48 -3.62 -4.37 6.39
C SER A 48 -3.62 -5.89 6.58
N PRO A 49 -4.64 -6.58 6.07
CA PRO A 49 -4.88 -7.98 6.38
C PRO A 49 -3.81 -8.90 5.79
#